data_AF-A0A183JM50-F1
#
_entry.id   AF-A0A183JM50-F1
#
_cell.length_a   1.000
_cell.length_b   1.000
_cell.length_c   1.000
_cell.angle_alpha   90.00
_cell.angle_beta   90.00
_cell.angle_gamma   90.00
#
_symmetry.space_group_name_H-M   'P 1'
#
loop_
_entity.id
_entity.type
_entity.pdbx_description
1 polymer ?
#
loop_
_entity_poly.entity_id
_entity_poly.type
_entity_poly.pdbx_seq_one_letter_code
_entity_poly.pdbx_strand_id
1 'polypeptide(L)'
;MNVPFTCCSISADGSLICCGTEVYRLKKKRRKHNSRNISEYDEETAQLVYWDTRNLSSPLGIIKDLHSDDIVDVKFDPTSVPGYLRLMDCSEDGVICLYDMNAEAISQDNSLLYVSLNWK
;
A
#
# COMPACT_ATOMS: atom_id res chain seq x y z
N MET A 1 -0.57 5.65 -12.58
CA MET A 1 0.03 6.27 -11.37
C MET A 1 1.33 6.96 -11.77
N ASN A 2 1.57 8.17 -11.29
CA ASN A 2 2.87 8.86 -11.38
C ASN A 2 3.46 9.06 -9.98
N VAL A 3 3.31 8.04 -9.12
CA VAL A 3 3.85 8.04 -7.75
C VAL A 3 5.04 7.09 -7.74
N PRO A 4 6.22 7.50 -7.25
CA PRO A 4 7.38 6.61 -7.13
C PRO A 4 7.09 5.44 -6.18
N PHE A 5 7.68 4.29 -6.49
CA PHE A 5 7.79 3.19 -5.53
C PHE A 5 9.00 3.40 -4.62
N THR A 6 8.82 3.18 -3.34
CA THR A 6 9.85 3.33 -2.29
C THR A 6 10.48 1.99 -1.93
N CYS A 7 9.69 0.93 -1.93
CA CYS A 7 10.10 -0.41 -1.54
C CYS A 7 9.28 -1.47 -2.29
N CYS A 8 9.79 -2.72 -2.32
CA CYS A 8 9.09 -3.84 -2.92
C CYS A 8 9.44 -5.18 -2.24
N SER A 9 8.54 -6.16 -2.36
CA SER A 9 8.73 -7.54 -1.92
C SER A 9 8.03 -8.50 -2.87
N ILE A 10 8.56 -9.71 -2.97
CA ILE A 10 7.93 -10.86 -3.62
C ILE A 10 7.46 -11.86 -2.57
N SER A 11 6.34 -12.55 -2.81
CA SER A 11 5.84 -13.61 -1.94
C SER A 11 6.77 -14.82 -1.93
N ALA A 12 6.72 -15.62 -0.86
CA ALA A 12 7.58 -16.80 -0.69
C ALA A 12 7.40 -17.85 -1.80
N ASP A 13 6.18 -17.97 -2.33
CA ASP A 13 5.84 -18.84 -3.46
C ASP A 13 6.11 -18.19 -4.83
N GLY A 14 6.53 -16.92 -4.86
CA GLY A 14 6.81 -16.16 -6.06
C GLY A 14 5.58 -15.76 -6.87
N SER A 15 4.36 -15.91 -6.34
CA SER A 15 3.12 -15.62 -7.08
C SER A 15 2.74 -14.13 -7.11
N LEU A 16 3.13 -13.37 -6.07
CA LEU A 16 2.79 -11.95 -5.94
C LEU A 16 4.03 -11.08 -5.77
N ILE A 17 4.01 -9.90 -6.41
CA ILE A 17 4.89 -8.78 -6.08
C ILE A 17 4.02 -7.69 -5.45
N CYS A 18 4.52 -7.05 -4.41
CA CYS A 18 3.90 -5.88 -3.78
C CYS A 18 4.92 -4.75 -3.65
N CYS A 19 4.50 -3.52 -3.94
CA CYS A 19 5.32 -2.31 -3.83
C CYS A 19 4.59 -1.27 -2.96
N GLY A 20 5.34 -0.59 -2.10
CA GLY A 20 4.86 0.61 -1.40
C GLY A 20 5.17 1.88 -2.19
N THR A 21 4.38 2.93 -2.00
CA THR A 21 4.58 4.24 -2.64
C THR A 21 4.91 5.33 -1.64
N GLU A 22 5.44 6.44 -2.17
CA GLU A 22 5.38 7.73 -1.47
C GLU A 22 3.92 8.22 -1.40
N VAL A 23 3.64 9.15 -0.50
CA VAL A 23 2.47 10.01 -0.60
C VAL A 23 2.61 10.88 -1.85
N TYR A 24 1.59 10.89 -2.70
CA TYR A 24 1.60 11.83 -3.81
C TYR A 24 1.63 13.25 -3.20
N ARG A 25 2.68 14.01 -3.53
CA ARG A 25 2.82 15.40 -3.13
C ARG A 25 2.77 16.22 -4.40
N LEU A 26 1.58 16.68 -4.79
CA LEU A 26 1.46 17.72 -5.81
C LEU A 26 2.45 18.84 -5.48
N LYS A 27 3.51 19.01 -6.30
CA LYS A 27 4.41 20.16 -6.20
C LYS A 27 3.53 21.39 -6.16
N LYS A 28 3.34 22.00 -4.98
CA LYS A 28 2.56 23.22 -4.78
C LYS A 28 3.19 24.29 -5.67
N LYS A 29 2.75 24.40 -6.93
CA LYS A 29 2.84 25.66 -7.66
C LYS A 29 2.04 26.62 -6.79
N ARG A 30 2.72 27.62 -6.22
CA ARG A 30 2.14 28.73 -5.45
C ARG A 30 1.10 29.44 -6.32
N ARG A 31 -0.09 28.87 -6.48
CA ARG A 31 -1.23 29.52 -7.12
C ARG A 31 -1.96 30.25 -6.02
N LYS A 32 -1.86 31.58 -6.11
CA LYS A 32 -2.66 32.53 -5.33
C LYS A 32 -4.10 32.04 -5.22
N HIS A 33 -4.57 32.02 -3.98
CA HIS A 33 -5.95 32.13 -3.53
C HIS A 33 -6.96 32.43 -4.64
N ASN A 34 -7.82 31.46 -4.97
CA ASN A 34 -9.19 31.75 -5.33
C ASN A 34 -10.09 30.57 -4.94
N SER A 35 -11.16 30.91 -4.25
CA SER A 35 -11.99 30.06 -3.41
C SER A 35 -13.00 29.21 -4.18
N ARG A 36 -13.38 28.08 -3.55
CA ARG A 36 -14.65 27.30 -3.69
C ARG A 36 -14.75 26.32 -4.86
N ASN A 37 -14.20 25.12 -4.63
CA ASN A 37 -14.95 23.85 -4.49
C ASN A 37 -13.88 22.77 -4.26
N ILE A 38 -13.43 22.63 -3.02
CA ILE A 38 -12.60 21.49 -2.63
C ILE A 38 -13.59 20.34 -2.53
N SER A 39 -13.57 19.45 -3.52
CA SER A 39 -14.17 18.13 -3.38
C SER A 39 -13.56 17.49 -2.15
N GLU A 40 -14.44 16.98 -1.31
CA GLU A 40 -14.16 16.27 -0.08
C GLU A 40 -13.05 15.23 -0.26
N TYR A 41 -11.83 15.61 0.13
CA TYR A 41 -10.80 14.75 0.73
C TYR A 41 -10.52 13.39 0.05
N ASP A 42 -10.04 13.38 -1.20
CA ASP A 42 -8.99 12.39 -1.54
C ASP A 42 -7.71 12.93 -0.90
N GLU A 43 -7.54 12.69 0.40
CA GLU A 43 -6.23 12.83 1.03
C GLU A 43 -5.29 11.87 0.28
N GLU A 44 -4.27 12.43 -0.38
CA GLU A 44 -3.29 11.63 -1.10
C GLU A 44 -2.55 10.78 -0.05
N THR A 45 -2.91 9.49 0.07
CA THR A 45 -2.28 8.53 0.96
C THR A 45 -1.22 7.71 0.21
N ALA A 46 -0.24 7.20 0.96
CA ALA A 46 0.67 6.20 0.42
C ALA A 46 -0.10 4.89 0.19
N GLN A 47 0.32 4.11 -0.81
CA GLN A 47 -0.44 2.97 -1.30
C GLN A 47 0.46 1.74 -1.44
N LEU A 48 -0.12 0.57 -1.16
CA LEU A 48 0.42 -0.68 -1.64
C LEU A 48 -0.18 -0.99 -3.01
N VAL A 49 0.65 -1.43 -3.94
CA VAL A 49 0.22 -1.91 -5.26
C VAL A 49 0.80 -3.29 -5.47
N TYR A 50 -0.02 -4.24 -5.92
CA TYR A 50 0.42 -5.63 -6.10
C TYR A 50 0.00 -6.23 -7.43
N TRP A 51 0.78 -7.21 -7.89
CA TRP A 51 0.65 -7.88 -9.19
C TRP A 51 0.78 -9.38 -9.06
N ASP A 52 0.13 -10.10 -9.98
CA ASP A 52 0.46 -11.50 -10.28
C ASP A 52 1.75 -11.52 -11.09
N THR A 53 2.73 -12.33 -10.69
CA THR A 53 4.02 -12.41 -11.40
C THR A 53 3.91 -12.94 -12.83
N ARG A 54 2.81 -13.61 -13.17
CA ARG A 54 2.52 -14.09 -14.53
C ARG A 54 1.91 -12.99 -15.41
N ASN A 55 1.43 -11.89 -14.84
CA ASN A 55 0.88 -10.75 -15.58
C ASN A 55 1.21 -9.40 -14.91
N LEU A 56 2.33 -8.81 -15.33
CA LEU A 56 2.79 -7.50 -14.85
C LEU A 56 2.23 -6.32 -15.65
N SER A 57 1.39 -6.56 -16.67
CA SER A 57 0.87 -5.49 -17.53
C SER A 57 -0.14 -4.58 -16.82
N SER A 58 -0.79 -5.09 -15.77
CA SER A 58 -1.76 -4.36 -14.94
C SER A 58 -1.69 -4.83 -13.49
N PRO A 59 -1.81 -3.94 -12.49
CA PRO A 59 -1.91 -4.35 -11.09
C PRO A 59 -3.14 -5.21 -10.86
N LEU A 60 -3.01 -6.20 -9.97
CA LEU A 60 -4.15 -6.97 -9.47
C LEU A 60 -5.03 -6.10 -8.56
N GLY A 61 -4.40 -5.21 -7.79
CA GLY A 61 -5.11 -4.31 -6.90
C GLY A 61 -4.21 -3.31 -6.20
N ILE A 62 -4.85 -2.47 -5.40
CA ILE A 62 -4.25 -1.35 -4.67
C ILE A 62 -4.87 -1.33 -3.27
N ILE A 63 -4.05 -1.22 -2.24
CA ILE A 63 -4.48 -0.95 -0.86
C ILE A 63 -4.05 0.49 -0.54
N LYS A 64 -4.98 1.30 -0.05
CA LYS A 64 -4.77 2.74 0.20
C LYS A 64 -5.51 3.16 1.47
N ASP A 65 -5.38 4.43 1.84
CA ASP A 65 -6.11 5.06 2.96
C ASP A 65 -5.71 4.53 4.36
N LEU A 66 -4.54 3.87 4.45
CA LEU A 66 -3.95 3.38 5.70
C LEU A 66 -2.75 4.19 6.17
N HIS A 67 -2.03 4.82 5.24
CA HIS A 67 -0.78 5.53 5.52
C HIS A 67 -0.84 6.99 5.07
N SER A 68 -0.59 7.89 6.04
CA SER A 68 -0.57 9.35 5.83
C SER A 68 0.81 9.90 5.45
N ASP A 69 1.84 9.05 5.49
CA ASP A 69 3.20 9.34 5.03
C ASP A 69 3.78 8.16 4.24
N ASP A 70 4.97 8.32 3.68
CA ASP A 70 5.59 7.35 2.76
C ASP A 70 5.70 5.94 3.38
N ILE A 71 5.33 4.92 2.61
CA ILE A 71 5.61 3.52 2.98
C ILE A 71 7.11 3.30 2.80
N VAL A 72 7.80 2.81 3.82
CA VAL A 72 9.27 2.67 3.80
C VAL A 72 9.73 1.23 3.68
N ASP A 73 8.92 0.25 4.10
CA ASP A 73 9.22 -1.17 3.86
C ASP A 73 7.94 -1.99 3.65
N VAL A 74 8.08 -3.05 2.87
CA VAL A 74 7.07 -4.08 2.62
C VAL A 74 7.77 -5.43 2.67
N LYS A 75 7.21 -6.39 3.39
CA LYS A 75 7.79 -7.73 3.58
C LYS A 75 6.70 -8.80 3.58
N PHE A 76 6.79 -9.73 2.63
CA PHE A 76 6.04 -10.98 2.75
C PHE A 76 6.65 -11.87 3.83
N ASP A 77 5.80 -12.56 4.58
CA ASP A 77 6.24 -13.56 5.55
C ASP A 77 6.93 -14.72 4.81
N PRO A 78 8.24 -14.96 5.04
CA PRO A 78 9.00 -16.01 4.35
C PRO A 78 8.54 -17.43 4.75
N THR A 79 7.77 -17.56 5.82
CA THR A 79 7.22 -18.82 6.31
C THR A 79 5.78 -19.06 5.86
N SER A 80 5.26 -18.22 4.96
CA SER A 80 3.93 -18.38 4.35
C SER A 80 3.78 -19.78 3.73
N VAL A 81 2.62 -20.40 3.97
CA VAL A 81 2.25 -21.72 3.44
C VAL A 81 1.13 -21.55 2.41
N PRO A 82 0.89 -22.52 1.51
CA PRO A 82 -0.22 -22.44 0.57
C PRO A 82 -1.55 -22.18 1.29
N GLY A 83 -2.28 -21.13 0.86
CA GLY A 83 -3.53 -20.69 1.50
C GLY A 83 -3.34 -19.80 2.74
N TYR A 84 -2.12 -19.42 3.08
CA TYR A 84 -1.82 -18.44 4.13
C TYR A 84 -0.64 -17.56 3.73
N LEU A 85 -0.95 -16.49 2.99
CA LEU A 85 0.05 -15.54 2.50
C LEU A 85 -0.05 -14.24 3.27
N ARG A 86 0.97 -13.92 4.08
CA ARG A 86 0.98 -12.69 4.88
C ARG A 86 1.94 -11.64 4.34
N LEU A 87 1.53 -10.39 4.44
CA LEU A 87 2.34 -9.22 4.11
C LEU A 87 2.35 -8.26 5.30
N MET A 88 3.49 -7.67 5.58
CA MET A 88 3.64 -6.55 6.50
C MET A 88 4.14 -5.33 5.73
N ASP A 89 3.66 -4.15 6.07
CA ASP A 89 4.24 -2.86 5.66
C ASP A 89 4.48 -1.96 6.86
N CYS A 90 5.28 -0.91 6.65
CA CYS A 90 5.44 0.17 7.62
C CYS A 90 5.66 1.51 6.91
N SER A 91 5.23 2.59 7.55
CA SER A 91 5.31 3.96 7.04
C SER A 91 6.02 4.90 8.02
N GLU A 92 6.50 6.03 7.51
CA GLU A 92 7.03 7.14 8.32
C GLU A 92 6.00 7.75 9.27
N ASP A 93 4.70 7.51 9.03
CA ASP A 93 3.63 7.91 9.96
C ASP A 93 3.60 7.11 11.28
N GLY A 94 4.45 6.09 11.39
CA GLY A 94 4.58 5.25 12.58
C GLY A 94 3.54 4.12 12.66
N VAL A 95 2.77 3.89 11.59
CA VAL A 95 1.82 2.78 11.47
C VAL A 95 2.51 1.57 10.84
N ILE A 96 2.19 0.39 11.37
CA ILE A 96 2.53 -0.91 10.79
C ILE A 96 1.22 -1.65 10.52
N CYS A 97 1.02 -2.14 9.31
CA CYS A 97 -0.12 -2.99 8.98
C CYS A 97 0.33 -4.42 8.66
N LEU A 98 -0.55 -5.38 8.97
CA LEU A 98 -0.40 -6.78 8.59
C LEU A 98 -1.61 -7.21 7.78
N TYR A 99 -1.38 -7.88 6.66
CA TYR A 99 -2.40 -8.28 5.71
C TYR A 99 -2.41 -9.79 5.47
N ASP A 100 -3.60 -10.33 5.23
CA ASP A 100 -3.85 -11.58 4.52
C ASP A 100 -3.98 -11.28 3.02
N MET A 101 -3.01 -11.78 2.25
CA MET A 101 -2.90 -11.61 0.80
C MET A 101 -3.39 -12.84 0.03
N ASN A 102 -4.15 -13.73 0.66
CA ASN A 102 -4.87 -14.76 -0.07
C ASN A 102 -5.94 -14.16 -0.99
N ALA A 103 -6.17 -14.83 -2.13
CA ALA A 103 -7.11 -14.36 -3.15
C ALA A 103 -8.53 -14.12 -2.59
N GLU A 104 -8.99 -14.98 -1.67
CA GLU A 104 -10.30 -14.82 -1.03
C GLU A 104 -10.36 -13.56 -0.17
N ALA A 105 -9.39 -13.35 0.74
CA ALA A 105 -9.34 -12.18 1.62
C ALA A 105 -9.27 -10.87 0.80
N ILE A 106 -8.44 -10.86 -0.26
CA ILE A 106 -8.32 -9.74 -1.19
C ILE A 106 -9.65 -9.46 -1.90
N SER A 107 -10.30 -10.49 -2.45
CA SER A 107 -11.55 -10.32 -3.22
C SER A 107 -12.72 -9.78 -2.40
N GLN A 108 -12.66 -9.90 -1.08
CA GLN A 108 -13.67 -9.43 -0.13
C GLN A 108 -13.31 -8.11 0.53
N ASP A 109 -12.21 -7.47 0.13
CA ASP A 109 -11.68 -6.23 0.74
C ASP A 109 -11.46 -6.38 2.26
N ASN A 110 -11.05 -7.58 2.68
CA ASN A 110 -10.84 -7.96 4.08
C ASN A 110 -9.41 -8.44 4.31
N SER A 111 -8.46 -7.86 3.58
CA SER A 111 -7.04 -8.23 3.66
C SER A 111 -6.40 -7.71 4.94
N LEU A 112 -6.84 -6.58 5.50
CA LEU A 112 -6.23 -5.99 6.70
C LEU A 112 -6.54 -6.82 7.95
N LEU A 113 -5.51 -7.42 8.55
CA LEU A 113 -5.63 -8.21 9.78
C LEU A 113 -5.39 -7.38 11.04
N TYR A 114 -4.35 -6.55 11.02
CA TYR A 114 -3.94 -5.75 12.18
C TYR A 114 -3.37 -4.41 11.74
N VAL A 115 -3.65 -3.39 12.54
CA VAL A 115 -3.01 -2.07 12.49
C VAL A 115 -2.39 -1.81 13.85
N SER A 116 -1.11 -1.49 13.89
CA SER A 116 -0.43 -1.07 15.11
C SER A 116 0.12 0.33 14.95
N LEU A 117 -0.20 1.18 15.91
CA LEU A 117 0.43 2.48 16.08
C LEU A 117 1.66 2.29 16.97
N ASN A 118 2.85 2.65 16.49
CA ASN A 118 3.98 2.75 17.40
C ASN A 118 3.74 3.93 18.35
N TRP A 119 3.44 3.63 19.61
CA TRP A 119 3.32 4.64 20.66
C TRP A 119 4.74 5.02 21.12
N LYS A 120 5.02 6.33 21.12
CA LYS A 120 6.16 6.90 21.84
C LYS A 120 5.84 7.00 23.33
#